data_AF-A0A8B8DU52-F1
#
_entry.id   AF-A0A8B8DU52-F1
#
_cell.length_a   1.000
_cell.length_b   1.000
_cell.length_c   1.000
_cell.angle_alpha   90.00
_cell.angle_beta   90.00
_cell.angle_gamma   90.00
#
_symmetry.space_group_name_H-M   'P 1'
#
loop_
_entity.id
_entity.type
_entity.pdbx_description
1 polymer ?
#
loop_
_entity_poly.entity_id
_entity_poly.type
_entity_poly.pdbx_seq_one_letter_code
_entity_poly.pdbx_strand_id
1 'polypeptide(L)'
;MGTSQTPDDAKETLRKRLAEHFLATDLRWSFFVAALYSYRFDTVLKPFPPQYMKDNGEKDVKKLEKTVDRIPKLNQLGTEISSEVQELLAWVTDNKNWSLSLTELSKFDEIQVLTKDSGVSAVRPNYVFEVNYSEAANTKFQDVRKGRELLYAYHGSRLENFHSILHHGLASHMNKVGVFGEGTYLSGELSVSLHYSPMGRSWERSGLGDKLSCVAVCEMIDDPSVKCQVKDNNNRSRAGDSMAGDVPEKYYIVQNNDVIRIKYLLVYCQKSVSQRGSTSAIRSWCFRHKFLLMMIVYVFILIIVGLANSKTFRYQLKKFSLFKQR
;
A
#
# COMPACT_ATOMS: atom_id res chain seq x y z
N MET A 1 -27.41 2.49 -15.24
CA MET A 1 -27.12 2.54 -16.69
C MET A 1 -25.69 3.05 -16.86
N GLY A 2 -24.75 2.14 -17.08
CA GLY A 2 -23.36 2.51 -17.33
C GLY A 2 -23.22 3.01 -18.76
N THR A 3 -22.79 4.25 -18.94
CA THR A 3 -22.32 4.72 -20.24
C THR A 3 -21.07 3.91 -20.58
N SER A 4 -21.20 3.01 -21.55
CA SER A 4 -20.07 2.33 -22.18
C SER A 4 -19.27 3.41 -22.90
N GLN A 5 -18.18 3.88 -22.28
CA GLN A 5 -17.19 4.71 -22.96
C GLN A 5 -16.61 3.89 -24.12
N THR A 6 -16.49 4.49 -25.29
CA THR A 6 -15.89 3.79 -26.43
C THR A 6 -14.39 3.58 -26.16
N PRO A 7 -13.74 2.55 -26.74
CA PRO A 7 -12.31 2.30 -26.54
C PRO A 7 -11.42 3.49 -26.92
N ASP A 8 -11.84 4.28 -27.92
CA ASP A 8 -11.12 5.47 -28.37
C ASP A 8 -11.23 6.63 -27.35
N ASP A 9 -12.40 6.83 -26.73
CA ASP A 9 -12.59 7.83 -25.66
C ASP A 9 -11.71 7.51 -24.43
N ALA A 10 -11.62 6.23 -24.06
CA ALA A 10 -10.79 5.78 -22.94
C ALA A 10 -9.29 6.03 -23.20
N LYS A 11 -8.85 5.83 -24.45
CA LYS A 11 -7.47 6.04 -24.89
C LYS A 11 -7.07 7.51 -24.85
N GLU A 12 -7.92 8.40 -25.36
CA GLU A 12 -7.68 9.85 -25.31
C GLU A 12 -7.66 10.36 -23.86
N THR A 13 -8.61 9.89 -23.04
CA THR A 13 -8.70 10.23 -21.62
C THR A 13 -7.45 9.80 -20.84
N LEU A 14 -6.94 8.58 -21.08
CA LEU A 14 -5.74 8.09 -20.42
C LEU A 14 -4.49 8.92 -20.78
N ARG A 15 -4.33 9.30 -22.05
CA ARG A 15 -3.22 10.14 -22.49
C ARG A 15 -3.26 11.52 -21.87
N LYS A 16 -4.43 12.15 -21.86
CA LYS A 16 -4.62 13.45 -21.21
C LYS A 16 -4.26 13.37 -19.72
N ARG A 17 -4.73 12.33 -19.03
CA ARG A 17 -4.42 12.10 -17.60
C ARG A 17 -2.93 11.89 -17.36
N LEU A 18 -2.24 11.15 -18.23
CA LEU A 18 -0.79 10.96 -18.14
C LEU A 18 -0.01 12.25 -18.39
N ALA A 19 -0.51 13.14 -19.25
CA ALA A 19 0.12 14.44 -19.51
C ALA A 19 -0.09 15.43 -18.35
N GLU A 20 -1.30 15.50 -17.80
CA GLU A 20 -1.67 16.48 -16.76
C GLU A 20 -1.28 16.02 -15.35
N HIS A 21 -1.40 14.72 -15.07
CA HIS A 21 -1.31 14.13 -13.74
C HIS A 21 -0.41 12.90 -13.71
N PHE A 22 0.78 13.00 -14.31
CA PHE A 22 1.73 11.89 -14.45
C PHE A 22 2.04 11.20 -13.11
N LEU A 23 2.54 11.94 -12.12
CA LEU A 23 2.99 11.35 -10.84
C LEU A 23 1.83 10.76 -10.02
N ALA A 24 0.65 11.36 -10.08
CA ALA A 24 -0.54 10.83 -9.43
C ALA A 24 -0.99 9.51 -10.10
N THR A 25 -0.95 9.46 -11.42
CA THR A 25 -1.25 8.25 -12.21
C THR A 25 -0.23 7.15 -11.94
N ASP A 26 1.05 7.49 -11.91
CA ASP A 26 2.15 6.59 -11.60
C ASP A 26 2.07 6.04 -10.16
N LEU A 27 1.68 6.86 -9.18
CA LEU A 27 1.46 6.41 -7.81
C LEU A 27 0.30 5.40 -7.72
N ARG A 28 -0.85 5.70 -8.34
CA ARG A 28 -2.00 4.78 -8.37
C ARG A 28 -1.62 3.44 -8.99
N TRP A 29 -0.94 3.50 -10.12
CA TRP A 29 -0.44 2.30 -10.79
C TRP A 29 0.55 1.53 -9.91
N SER A 30 1.44 2.24 -9.22
CA SER A 30 2.40 1.64 -8.28
C SER A 30 1.73 0.93 -7.10
N PHE A 31 0.67 1.49 -6.53
CA PHE A 31 -0.11 0.82 -5.49
C PHE A 31 -0.82 -0.43 -6.01
N PHE A 32 -1.40 -0.37 -7.21
CA PHE A 32 -2.02 -1.52 -7.85
C PHE A 32 -1.01 -2.65 -8.08
N VAL A 33 0.16 -2.34 -8.63
CA VAL A 33 1.23 -3.32 -8.86
C VAL A 33 1.77 -3.90 -7.54
N ALA A 34 1.92 -3.07 -6.50
CA ALA A 34 2.32 -3.54 -5.17
C ALA A 34 1.29 -4.51 -4.57
N ALA A 35 -0.01 -4.22 -4.74
CA ALA A 35 -1.10 -5.09 -4.31
C ALA A 35 -1.12 -6.41 -5.08
N LEU A 36 -0.93 -6.37 -6.41
CA LEU A 36 -0.90 -7.54 -7.28
C LEU A 36 0.21 -8.52 -6.93
N TYR A 37 1.43 -8.02 -6.74
CA TYR A 37 2.59 -8.86 -6.43
C TYR A 37 2.75 -9.21 -4.96
N SER A 38 1.80 -8.80 -4.11
CA SER A 38 1.78 -9.22 -2.72
C SER A 38 1.38 -10.69 -2.60
N TYR A 39 2.00 -11.43 -1.68
CA TYR A 39 1.51 -12.76 -1.30
C TYR A 39 0.09 -12.73 -0.70
N ARG A 40 -0.40 -11.54 -0.33
CA ARG A 40 -1.75 -11.29 0.18
C ARG A 40 -2.69 -10.71 -0.87
N PHE A 41 -2.37 -10.81 -2.17
CA PHE A 41 -3.12 -10.18 -3.25
C PHE A 41 -4.64 -10.43 -3.15
N ASP A 42 -5.06 -11.62 -2.69
CA ASP A 42 -6.48 -11.94 -2.52
C ASP A 42 -7.25 -10.99 -1.60
N THR A 43 -6.55 -10.44 -0.61
CA THR A 43 -7.11 -9.51 0.38
C THR A 43 -6.84 -8.05 0.03
N VAL A 44 -5.68 -7.74 -0.57
CA VAL A 44 -5.23 -6.35 -0.77
C VAL A 44 -5.46 -5.81 -2.20
N LEU A 45 -5.61 -6.68 -3.20
CA LEU A 45 -5.96 -6.30 -4.57
C LEU A 45 -7.48 -6.20 -4.71
N LYS A 46 -8.06 -5.23 -4.01
CA LYS A 46 -9.49 -4.92 -4.03
C LYS A 46 -9.67 -3.43 -4.32
N PRO A 47 -10.35 -3.01 -5.38
CA PRO A 47 -11.06 -3.85 -6.34
C PRO A 47 -10.09 -4.64 -7.24
N PHE A 48 -10.60 -5.71 -7.84
CA PHE A 48 -9.89 -6.53 -8.82
C PHE A 48 -10.42 -6.23 -10.23
N PRO A 49 -9.57 -6.14 -11.26
CA PRO A 49 -9.99 -5.77 -12.61
C PRO A 49 -10.91 -6.85 -13.21
N PRO A 50 -12.14 -6.51 -13.62
CA PRO A 50 -13.14 -7.50 -14.03
C PRO A 50 -12.76 -8.27 -15.28
N GLN A 51 -12.00 -7.67 -16.20
CA GLN A 51 -11.50 -8.32 -17.43
C GLN A 51 -10.50 -9.49 -17.18
N TYR A 52 -10.06 -9.66 -15.93
CA TYR A 52 -9.22 -10.78 -15.49
C TYR A 52 -9.99 -11.73 -14.56
N MET A 53 -11.31 -11.62 -14.48
CA MET A 53 -12.16 -12.64 -13.87
C MET A 53 -12.53 -13.68 -14.93
N LYS A 54 -12.36 -14.96 -14.61
CA LYS A 54 -12.86 -16.07 -15.45
C LYS A 54 -14.38 -16.20 -15.29
N ASP A 55 -15.03 -16.91 -16.21
CA ASP A 55 -16.49 -17.14 -16.19
C ASP A 55 -16.99 -17.83 -14.92
N ASN A 56 -16.13 -18.61 -14.26
CA ASN A 56 -16.41 -19.29 -13.00
C ASN A 56 -16.24 -18.39 -11.75
N GLY A 57 -15.92 -17.10 -11.92
CA GLY A 57 -15.67 -16.14 -10.83
C GLY A 57 -14.26 -16.18 -10.24
N GLU A 58 -13.37 -17.05 -10.75
CA GLU A 58 -11.99 -17.14 -10.30
C GLU A 58 -11.13 -16.02 -10.91
N LYS A 59 -10.22 -15.45 -10.11
CA LYS A 59 -9.27 -14.43 -10.56
C LYS A 59 -8.17 -15.06 -11.42
N ASP A 60 -8.03 -14.63 -12.67
CA ASP A 60 -6.88 -14.98 -13.53
C ASP A 60 -5.68 -14.07 -13.26
N VAL A 61 -5.09 -14.25 -12.08
CA VAL A 61 -3.93 -13.47 -11.62
C VAL A 61 -2.73 -13.66 -12.54
N LYS A 62 -2.51 -14.88 -13.06
CA LYS A 62 -1.36 -15.17 -13.94
C LYS A 62 -1.44 -14.39 -15.25
N LYS A 63 -2.64 -14.28 -15.84
CA LYS A 63 -2.84 -13.45 -17.03
C LYS A 63 -2.61 -11.98 -16.70
N LEU A 64 -3.12 -11.51 -15.56
CA LEU A 64 -2.93 -10.12 -15.10
C LEU A 64 -1.46 -9.77 -14.90
N GLU A 65 -0.69 -10.62 -14.20
CA GLU A 65 0.76 -10.45 -14.02
C GLU A 65 1.49 -10.37 -15.37
N LYS A 66 1.19 -11.28 -16.30
CA LYS A 66 1.77 -11.26 -17.65
C LYS A 66 1.44 -9.97 -18.40
N THR A 67 0.25 -9.42 -18.24
CA THR A 67 -0.08 -8.13 -18.83
C THR A 67 0.72 -7.00 -18.19
N VAL A 68 0.74 -6.92 -16.85
CA VAL A 68 1.49 -5.90 -16.11
C VAL A 68 2.99 -5.92 -16.43
N ASP A 69 3.61 -7.10 -16.54
CA ASP A 69 5.04 -7.25 -16.85
C ASP A 69 5.43 -6.73 -18.25
N ARG A 70 4.47 -6.70 -19.18
CA ARG A 70 4.65 -6.16 -20.55
C ARG A 70 4.56 -4.63 -20.62
N ILE A 71 3.97 -3.96 -19.62
CA ILE A 71 3.70 -2.52 -19.66
C ILE A 71 5.01 -1.73 -19.48
N PRO A 72 5.47 -0.96 -20.47
CA PRO A 72 6.69 -0.14 -20.35
C PRO A 72 6.46 1.01 -19.35
N LYS A 73 7.47 1.87 -19.15
CA LYS A 73 7.28 3.09 -18.34
C LYS A 73 6.09 3.90 -18.86
N LEU A 74 5.32 4.52 -17.97
CA LEU A 74 4.11 5.24 -18.36
C LEU A 74 4.40 6.41 -19.31
N ASN A 75 5.57 7.04 -19.20
CA ASN A 75 6.00 8.11 -20.10
C ASN A 75 6.56 7.60 -21.45
N GLN A 76 6.73 6.29 -21.62
CA GLN A 76 7.18 5.63 -22.84
C GLN A 76 6.04 4.85 -23.51
N LEU A 77 4.80 5.09 -23.08
CA LEU A 77 3.60 4.51 -23.67
C LEU A 77 3.43 5.08 -25.08
N GLY A 78 3.77 4.27 -26.09
CA GLY A 78 3.63 4.62 -27.50
C GLY A 78 2.18 4.64 -27.98
N THR A 79 1.99 4.86 -29.28
CA THR A 79 0.66 4.87 -29.91
C THR A 79 0.07 3.46 -30.09
N GLU A 80 0.93 2.44 -30.17
CA GLU A 80 0.62 1.03 -30.46
C GLU A 80 0.55 0.14 -29.22
N ILE A 81 -0.12 0.61 -28.16
CA ILE A 81 -0.36 -0.23 -26.97
C ILE A 81 -1.57 -1.14 -27.26
N SER A 82 -1.48 -2.43 -26.92
CA SER A 82 -2.63 -3.34 -27.04
C SER A 82 -3.85 -2.83 -26.28
N SER A 83 -5.06 -3.04 -26.81
CA SER A 83 -6.32 -2.68 -26.14
C SER A 83 -6.40 -3.20 -24.70
N GLU A 84 -5.97 -4.45 -24.46
CA GLU A 84 -5.92 -5.08 -23.14
C GLU A 84 -5.15 -4.26 -22.08
N VAL A 85 -4.00 -3.70 -22.47
CA VAL A 85 -3.17 -2.85 -21.59
C VAL A 85 -3.83 -1.49 -21.39
N GLN A 86 -4.40 -0.91 -22.45
CA GLN A 86 -5.07 0.39 -22.37
C GLN A 86 -6.28 0.31 -21.44
N GLU A 87 -7.12 -0.71 -21.58
CA GLU A 87 -8.28 -0.97 -20.73
C GLU A 87 -7.86 -1.16 -19.27
N LEU A 88 -6.80 -1.95 -19.01
CA LEU A 88 -6.31 -2.15 -17.65
C LEU A 88 -5.79 -0.83 -17.04
N LEU A 89 -4.98 -0.07 -17.77
CA LEU A 89 -4.46 1.21 -17.29
C LEU A 89 -5.59 2.21 -17.07
N ALA A 90 -6.55 2.30 -17.99
CA ALA A 90 -7.73 3.13 -17.83
C ALA A 90 -8.53 2.72 -16.59
N TRP A 91 -8.79 1.42 -16.39
CA TRP A 91 -9.52 0.92 -15.23
C TRP A 91 -8.82 1.20 -13.90
N VAL A 92 -7.50 1.02 -13.81
CA VAL A 92 -6.75 1.28 -12.57
C VAL A 92 -6.66 2.79 -12.27
N THR A 93 -6.54 3.61 -13.31
CA THR A 93 -6.23 5.05 -13.18
C THR A 93 -7.45 5.95 -13.30
N ASP A 94 -8.58 5.44 -13.75
CA ASP A 94 -9.86 6.15 -13.75
C ASP A 94 -10.63 5.83 -12.47
N ASN A 95 -11.12 6.85 -11.80
CA ASN A 95 -12.01 6.67 -10.65
C ASN A 95 -12.89 7.92 -10.51
N LYS A 96 -14.20 7.71 -10.47
CA LYS A 96 -15.19 8.80 -10.39
C LYS A 96 -15.41 9.31 -8.96
N ASN A 97 -15.04 8.51 -7.96
CA ASN A 97 -15.28 8.83 -6.55
C ASN A 97 -14.13 9.61 -5.91
N TRP A 98 -12.91 9.47 -6.45
CA TRP A 98 -11.75 10.20 -5.98
C TRP A 98 -10.66 10.34 -7.04
N SER A 99 -9.84 11.38 -6.91
CA SER A 99 -8.62 11.61 -7.68
C SER A 99 -7.46 11.97 -6.75
N LEU A 100 -6.23 11.86 -7.27
CA LEU A 100 -5.02 12.29 -6.57
C LEU A 100 -4.43 13.50 -7.28
N SER A 101 -4.03 14.48 -6.49
CA SER A 101 -3.30 15.65 -6.98
C SER A 101 -1.99 15.78 -6.23
N LEU A 102 -0.90 15.99 -6.96
CA LEU A 102 0.38 16.30 -6.32
C LEU A 102 0.32 17.72 -5.74
N THR A 103 0.72 17.87 -4.49
CA THR A 103 0.83 19.18 -3.83
C THR A 103 2.29 19.62 -3.74
N GLU A 104 2.49 20.89 -3.42
CA GLU A 104 3.79 21.39 -3.01
C GLU A 104 4.24 20.75 -1.69
N LEU A 105 5.56 20.65 -1.48
CA LEU A 105 6.12 20.10 -0.24
C LEU A 105 5.88 21.00 0.98
N SER A 106 5.62 22.30 0.79
CA SER A 106 5.18 23.23 1.83
C SER A 106 3.90 22.76 2.53
N LYS A 107 3.04 22.01 1.80
CA LYS A 107 1.84 21.40 2.37
C LYS A 107 2.15 20.44 3.52
N PHE A 108 3.35 19.84 3.54
CA PHE A 108 3.78 18.99 4.65
C PHE A 108 3.89 19.78 5.95
N ASP A 109 4.40 21.01 5.91
CA ASP A 109 4.54 21.87 7.08
C ASP A 109 3.15 22.23 7.66
N GLU A 110 2.16 22.50 6.79
CA GLU A 110 0.76 22.69 7.19
C GLU A 110 0.16 21.43 7.83
N ILE A 111 0.43 20.25 7.26
CA ILE A 111 -0.02 18.96 7.81
C ILE A 111 0.53 18.75 9.22
N GLN A 112 1.80 19.08 9.47
CA GLN A 112 2.40 18.96 10.81
C GLN A 112 1.70 19.85 11.85
N VAL A 113 1.28 21.06 11.44
CA VAL A 113 0.48 21.95 12.31
C VAL A 113 -0.91 21.36 12.57
N LEU A 114 -1.59 20.85 11.53
CA LEU A 114 -2.93 20.25 11.64
C LEU A 114 -2.96 19.02 12.54
N THR A 115 -1.93 18.17 12.48
CA THR A 115 -1.82 16.96 13.30
C THR A 115 -1.28 17.23 14.71
N LYS A 116 -0.87 18.48 14.99
CA LYS A 116 -0.19 18.87 16.23
C LYS A 116 1.08 18.03 16.47
N ASP A 117 1.73 17.62 15.38
CA ASP A 117 3.00 16.90 15.46
C ASP A 117 4.09 17.89 15.90
N SER A 118 4.75 17.57 17.00
CA SER A 118 5.85 18.36 17.56
C SER A 118 7.06 18.49 16.60
N GLY A 119 7.14 17.65 15.56
CA GLY A 119 8.15 17.77 14.50
C GLY A 119 9.57 17.41 14.92
N VAL A 120 9.77 16.99 16.18
CA VAL A 120 11.08 16.82 16.85
C VAL A 120 12.00 15.78 16.16
N SER A 121 11.46 14.91 15.30
CA SER A 121 12.26 13.88 14.58
C SER A 121 11.66 13.45 13.23
N ALA A 122 10.82 14.29 12.61
CA ALA A 122 10.02 13.86 11.47
C ALA A 122 10.83 13.82 10.17
N VAL A 123 11.00 12.62 9.61
CA VAL A 123 11.55 12.43 8.25
C VAL A 123 10.58 13.07 7.25
N ARG A 124 11.09 13.99 6.41
CA ARG A 124 10.28 14.63 5.36
C ARG A 124 9.98 13.66 4.21
N PRO A 125 8.73 13.63 3.70
CA PRO A 125 8.39 12.86 2.52
C PRO A 125 9.02 13.44 1.25
N ASN A 126 9.16 12.60 0.23
CA ASN A 126 9.61 13.04 -1.10
C ASN A 126 8.47 13.69 -1.90
N TYR A 127 7.24 13.22 -1.68
CA TYR A 127 6.04 13.73 -2.34
C TYR A 127 4.88 13.77 -1.36
N VAL A 128 4.00 14.75 -1.54
CA VAL A 128 2.73 14.86 -0.83
C VAL A 128 1.63 14.87 -1.88
N PHE A 129 0.67 13.95 -1.74
CA PHE A 129 -0.51 13.89 -2.60
C PHE A 129 -1.75 14.19 -1.79
N GLU A 130 -2.66 14.97 -2.35
CA GLU A 130 -3.99 15.20 -1.81
C GLU A 130 -5.00 14.26 -2.46
N VAL A 131 -5.89 13.70 -1.64
CA VAL A 131 -7.02 12.88 -2.08
C VAL A 131 -8.24 13.79 -2.22
N ASN A 132 -8.69 13.96 -3.46
CA ASN A 132 -9.86 14.76 -3.80
C ASN A 132 -11.04 13.84 -4.04
N TYR A 133 -12.07 13.93 -3.21
CA TYR A 133 -13.28 13.13 -3.36
C TYR A 133 -14.30 13.83 -4.26
N SER A 134 -15.20 13.05 -4.86
CA SER A 134 -16.32 13.56 -5.64
C SER A 134 -17.27 14.41 -4.79
N GLU A 135 -18.02 15.29 -5.43
CA GLU A 135 -19.03 16.12 -4.75
C GLU A 135 -20.02 15.29 -3.93
N ALA A 136 -20.50 14.17 -4.46
CA ALA A 136 -21.40 13.28 -3.73
C ALA A 136 -20.77 12.73 -2.43
N ALA A 137 -19.49 12.33 -2.49
CA ALA A 137 -18.77 11.84 -1.31
C ALA A 137 -18.45 12.97 -0.32
N ASN A 138 -18.15 14.17 -0.81
CA ASN A 138 -17.96 15.36 0.03
C ASN A 138 -19.25 15.73 0.76
N THR A 139 -20.39 15.80 0.07
CA THR A 139 -21.69 16.09 0.68
C THR A 139 -22.02 15.06 1.76
N LYS A 140 -21.88 13.75 1.47
CA LYS A 140 -22.10 12.70 2.48
C LYS A 140 -21.22 12.91 3.72
N PHE A 141 -19.95 13.26 3.54
CA PHE A 141 -19.05 13.51 4.67
C PHE A 141 -19.46 14.75 5.48
N GLN A 142 -19.91 15.84 4.82
CA GLN A 142 -20.40 17.03 5.51
C GLN A 142 -21.72 16.77 6.27
N ASP A 143 -22.62 15.96 5.70
CA ASP A 143 -23.88 15.56 6.34
C ASP A 143 -23.63 14.76 7.63
N VAL A 144 -22.60 13.91 7.64
CA VAL A 144 -22.15 13.20 8.85
C VAL A 144 -21.47 14.17 9.81
N ARG A 145 -20.67 15.12 9.31
CA ARG A 145 -19.94 16.11 10.14
C ARG A 145 -20.87 16.97 10.97
N LYS A 146 -22.00 17.43 10.43
CA LYS A 146 -23.00 18.26 11.14
C LYS A 146 -22.36 19.46 11.87
N GLY A 147 -21.39 20.12 11.23
CA GLY A 147 -20.69 21.29 11.78
C GLY A 147 -19.64 21.00 12.85
N ARG A 148 -19.38 19.75 13.21
CA ARG A 148 -18.36 19.37 14.20
C ARG A 148 -16.93 19.65 13.71
N GLU A 149 -15.99 19.77 14.63
CA GLU A 149 -14.59 20.00 14.30
C GLU A 149 -13.96 18.79 13.60
N LEU A 150 -12.87 19.05 12.88
CA LEU A 150 -12.07 18.04 12.21
C LEU A 150 -10.75 17.89 12.94
N LEU A 151 -10.34 16.65 13.12
CA LEU A 151 -9.04 16.27 13.65
C LEU A 151 -8.23 15.60 12.54
N TYR A 152 -6.91 15.74 12.61
CA TYR A 152 -5.99 15.10 11.66
C TYR A 152 -5.03 14.19 12.40
N ALA A 153 -4.80 13.02 11.83
CA ALA A 153 -3.85 12.04 12.38
C ALA A 153 -3.26 11.18 11.25
N TYR A 154 -2.13 10.55 11.54
CA TYR A 154 -1.41 9.68 10.63
C TYR A 154 -1.86 8.22 10.78
N HIS A 155 -1.91 7.51 9.65
CA HIS A 155 -2.10 6.08 9.58
C HIS A 155 -0.96 5.45 8.77
N GLY A 156 -0.19 4.59 9.43
CA GLY A 156 0.85 3.81 8.79
C GLY A 156 0.32 2.46 8.29
N SER A 157 0.70 2.08 7.06
CA SER A 157 0.32 0.80 6.48
C SER A 157 1.38 0.32 5.49
N ARG A 158 1.40 -0.98 5.21
CA ARG A 158 2.27 -1.52 4.16
C ARG A 158 1.80 -1.04 2.79
N LEU A 159 2.76 -0.82 1.88
CA LEU A 159 2.52 -0.25 0.55
C LEU A 159 1.41 -0.99 -0.23
N GLU A 160 1.42 -2.32 -0.20
CA GLU A 160 0.45 -3.14 -0.92
C GLU A 160 -1.01 -2.96 -0.47
N ASN A 161 -1.25 -2.38 0.72
CA ASN A 161 -2.61 -2.14 1.22
C ASN A 161 -3.24 -0.87 0.61
N PHE A 162 -2.43 0.07 0.12
CA PHE A 162 -2.91 1.41 -0.28
C PHE A 162 -3.86 1.39 -1.48
N HIS A 163 -3.76 0.40 -2.37
CA HIS A 163 -4.76 0.17 -3.41
C HIS A 163 -6.14 -0.03 -2.79
N SER A 164 -6.27 -0.99 -1.87
CA SER A 164 -7.55 -1.26 -1.20
C SER A 164 -8.02 -0.12 -0.33
N ILE A 165 -7.11 0.46 0.45
CA ILE A 165 -7.39 1.58 1.35
C ILE A 165 -7.97 2.79 0.60
N LEU A 166 -7.44 3.14 -0.59
CA LEU A 166 -7.98 4.26 -1.36
C LEU A 166 -9.37 3.97 -1.93
N HIS A 167 -9.67 2.71 -2.30
CA HIS A 167 -10.96 2.36 -2.88
C HIS A 167 -12.06 2.07 -1.86
N HIS A 168 -11.72 1.53 -0.69
CA HIS A 168 -12.68 1.06 0.32
C HIS A 168 -12.59 1.79 1.65
N GLY A 169 -11.66 2.73 1.78
CA GLY A 169 -11.35 3.37 3.06
C GLY A 169 -10.55 2.47 3.99
N LEU A 170 -10.35 2.93 5.22
CA LEU A 170 -9.69 2.18 6.27
C LEU A 170 -10.71 1.21 6.88
N ALA A 171 -10.66 -0.06 6.47
CA ALA A 171 -11.62 -1.07 6.94
C ALA A 171 -11.33 -1.48 8.39
N SER A 172 -11.99 -0.83 9.35
CA SER A 172 -11.84 -1.08 10.80
C SER A 172 -11.86 -2.58 11.18
N HIS A 173 -12.79 -3.35 10.62
CA HIS A 173 -12.96 -4.79 10.88
C HIS A 173 -11.88 -5.70 10.23
N MET A 174 -11.11 -5.18 9.28
CA MET A 174 -9.98 -5.92 8.67
C MET A 174 -8.64 -5.54 9.31
N ASN A 175 -8.63 -4.59 10.24
CA ASN A 175 -7.44 -4.26 11.00
C ASN A 175 -7.15 -5.36 12.03
N LYS A 176 -5.88 -5.57 12.34
CA LYS A 176 -5.55 -6.39 13.50
C LYS A 176 -6.09 -5.70 14.74
N VAL A 177 -6.92 -6.41 15.50
CA VAL A 177 -7.39 -5.92 16.82
C VAL A 177 -6.14 -5.63 17.65
N GLY A 178 -5.98 -4.35 18.00
CA GLY A 178 -4.88 -3.92 18.84
C GLY A 178 -5.22 -4.10 20.32
N VAL A 179 -4.24 -3.80 21.17
CA VAL A 179 -4.35 -3.93 22.64
C VAL A 179 -5.44 -3.02 23.24
N PHE A 180 -5.85 -2.00 22.50
CA PHE A 180 -6.79 -0.97 22.92
C PHE A 180 -8.18 -1.12 22.27
N GLY A 181 -8.48 -2.29 21.68
CA GLY A 181 -9.78 -2.62 21.12
C GLY A 181 -9.87 -2.57 19.59
N GLU A 182 -11.06 -2.83 19.07
CA GLU A 182 -11.37 -2.82 17.64
C GLU A 182 -11.48 -1.38 17.11
N GLY A 183 -10.86 -1.14 15.95
CA GLY A 183 -10.96 0.12 15.24
C GLY A 183 -9.79 0.39 14.32
N THR A 184 -9.84 1.55 13.67
CA THR A 184 -8.74 2.09 12.90
C THR A 184 -7.82 2.90 13.81
N TYR A 185 -6.59 2.43 13.95
CA TYR A 185 -5.54 3.03 14.76
C TYR A 185 -4.85 4.15 13.98
N LEU A 186 -4.82 5.34 14.59
CA LEU A 186 -4.11 6.51 14.09
C LEU A 186 -3.22 7.09 15.19
N SER A 187 -2.23 7.88 14.78
CA SER A 187 -1.35 8.61 15.69
C SER A 187 -1.22 10.07 15.27
N GLY A 188 -1.18 10.98 16.23
CA GLY A 188 -0.80 12.38 16.01
C GLY A 188 0.70 12.56 15.75
N GLU A 189 1.51 11.50 15.88
CA GLU A 189 2.95 11.54 15.63
C GLU A 189 3.33 10.75 14.38
N LEU A 190 4.01 11.41 13.44
CA LEU A 190 4.40 10.76 12.19
C LEU A 190 5.41 9.62 12.40
N SER A 191 6.32 9.77 13.37
CA SER A 191 7.34 8.77 13.71
C SER A 191 6.73 7.41 14.08
N VAL A 192 5.62 7.43 14.82
CA VAL A 192 4.86 6.23 15.19
C VAL A 192 4.30 5.55 13.95
N SER A 193 3.61 6.30 13.06
CA SER A 193 3.04 5.73 11.84
C SER A 193 4.09 5.22 10.86
N LEU A 194 5.27 5.84 10.81
CA LEU A 194 6.39 5.38 9.96
C LEU A 194 6.84 3.95 10.29
N HIS A 195 6.77 3.52 11.56
CA HIS A 195 7.08 2.13 11.94
C HIS A 195 6.13 1.11 11.30
N TYR A 196 4.89 1.51 11.01
CA TYR A 196 3.89 0.68 10.34
C TYR A 196 3.91 0.81 8.82
N SER A 197 4.73 1.73 8.28
CA SER A 197 4.92 1.99 6.86
C SER A 197 6.34 1.62 6.40
N PRO A 198 6.73 0.34 6.45
CA PRO A 198 8.03 -0.07 5.94
C PRO A 198 8.13 0.15 4.42
N MET A 199 9.36 0.30 3.92
CA MET A 199 9.62 0.39 2.49
C MET A 199 9.15 -0.89 1.77
N GLY A 200 8.17 -0.75 0.89
CA GLY A 200 7.60 -1.82 0.08
C GLY A 200 8.11 -1.78 -1.36
N ARG A 201 8.01 -2.91 -2.07
CA ARG A 201 8.28 -2.97 -3.51
C ARG A 201 7.10 -2.36 -4.25
N SER A 202 7.36 -1.34 -5.05
CA SER A 202 6.39 -0.72 -5.95
C SER A 202 6.56 -1.30 -7.36
N TRP A 203 6.15 -0.55 -8.38
CA TRP A 203 6.41 -0.89 -9.77
C TRP A 203 7.85 -0.52 -10.17
N GLU A 204 8.62 -1.49 -10.67
CA GLU A 204 10.04 -1.30 -11.06
C GLU A 204 10.26 -0.17 -12.08
N ARG A 205 9.23 0.14 -12.88
CA ARG A 205 9.26 1.13 -13.95
C ARG A 205 8.61 2.46 -13.54
N SER A 206 8.26 2.62 -12.26
CA SER A 206 7.65 3.83 -11.69
C SER A 206 8.56 5.05 -11.82
N GLY A 207 7.96 6.20 -12.12
CA GLY A 207 8.64 7.49 -12.07
C GLY A 207 9.01 7.93 -10.64
N LEU A 208 8.36 7.37 -9.62
CA LEU A 208 8.60 7.64 -8.19
C LEU A 208 9.72 6.76 -7.58
N GLY A 209 10.05 5.65 -8.24
CA GLY A 209 11.03 4.66 -7.80
C GLY A 209 10.43 3.28 -7.56
N ASP A 210 11.27 2.24 -7.54
CA ASP A 210 10.90 0.82 -7.40
C ASP A 210 10.61 0.38 -5.95
N LYS A 211 10.85 1.30 -5.00
CA LYS A 211 10.62 1.11 -3.58
C LYS A 211 10.03 2.36 -2.97
N LEU A 212 8.84 2.19 -2.40
CA LEU A 212 8.05 3.26 -1.80
C LEU A 212 7.62 2.87 -0.39
N SER A 213 7.58 3.85 0.51
CA SER A 213 6.82 3.80 1.75
C SER A 213 5.75 4.89 1.69
N CYS A 214 4.58 4.63 2.27
CA CYS A 214 3.49 5.57 2.27
C CYS A 214 2.82 5.64 3.64
N VAL A 215 2.51 6.86 4.10
CA VAL A 215 1.72 7.13 5.30
C VAL A 215 0.49 7.93 4.87
N ALA A 216 -0.70 7.49 5.28
CA ALA A 216 -1.92 8.25 5.07
C ALA A 216 -2.06 9.32 6.16
N VAL A 217 -2.51 10.50 5.77
CA VAL A 217 -3.02 11.52 6.69
C VAL A 217 -4.54 11.45 6.61
N CYS A 218 -5.17 11.17 7.72
CA CYS A 218 -6.61 11.01 7.83
C CYS A 218 -7.24 12.28 8.39
N GLU A 219 -8.34 12.69 7.77
CA GLU A 219 -9.26 13.70 8.29
C GLU A 219 -10.41 12.96 8.96
N MET A 220 -10.61 13.20 10.25
CA MET A 220 -11.66 12.57 11.04
C MET A 220 -12.54 13.61 11.73
N ILE A 221 -13.82 13.31 11.85
CA ILE A 221 -14.80 14.16 12.55
C ILE A 221 -14.63 13.93 14.05
N ASP A 222 -14.66 15.00 14.85
CA ASP A 222 -14.70 14.87 16.30
C ASP A 222 -16.06 14.31 16.77
N ASP A 223 -16.17 12.98 16.73
CA ASP A 223 -17.37 12.19 17.01
C ASP A 223 -17.11 11.23 18.19
N PRO A 224 -18.08 10.97 19.09
CA PRO A 224 -17.92 10.05 20.22
C PRO A 224 -17.38 8.64 19.90
N SER A 225 -17.50 8.18 18.66
CA SER A 225 -16.92 6.93 18.14
C SER A 225 -15.40 6.99 17.92
N VAL A 226 -14.80 8.18 17.97
CA VAL A 226 -13.36 8.40 18.03
C VAL A 226 -12.93 8.40 19.50
N LYS A 227 -12.14 7.39 19.87
CA LYS A 227 -11.55 7.24 21.21
C LYS A 227 -10.15 7.87 21.22
N CYS A 228 -9.90 8.71 22.21
CA CYS A 228 -8.64 9.40 22.44
C CYS A 228 -8.57 9.91 23.87
N GLN A 229 -7.36 10.03 24.42
CA GLN A 229 -7.14 10.80 25.64
C GLN A 229 -7.08 12.29 25.29
N VAL A 230 -8.18 13.01 25.53
CA VAL A 230 -8.16 14.48 25.59
C VAL A 230 -8.10 14.87 27.06
N LYS A 231 -7.23 15.84 27.39
CA LYS A 231 -6.96 16.29 28.77
C LYS A 231 -8.20 16.69 29.58
N ASP A 232 -9.34 16.96 28.93
CA ASP A 232 -10.55 17.48 29.57
C ASP A 232 -11.78 16.54 29.53
N ASN A 233 -11.71 15.32 28.97
CA ASN A 233 -12.89 14.46 28.86
C ASN A 233 -12.59 12.94 29.00
N ASN A 234 -12.67 12.43 30.23
CA ASN A 234 -12.41 11.03 30.59
C ASN A 234 -13.35 10.00 29.94
N ASN A 235 -14.48 10.41 29.34
CA ASN A 235 -15.45 9.47 28.78
C ASN A 235 -15.04 8.88 27.42
N ARG A 236 -13.94 9.34 26.81
CA ARG A 236 -13.45 8.90 25.49
C ARG A 236 -12.07 8.25 25.51
N SER A 237 -11.46 8.10 26.69
CA SER A 237 -10.12 7.52 26.84
C SER A 237 -10.06 6.01 26.61
N ARG A 238 -11.20 5.32 26.65
CA ARG A 238 -11.26 3.85 26.62
C ARG A 238 -12.21 3.32 25.54
N ALA A 239 -11.73 2.35 24.75
CA ALA A 239 -12.60 1.49 23.94
C ALA A 239 -13.20 0.38 24.82
N GLY A 240 -14.45 -0.01 24.56
CA GLY A 240 -15.19 -0.95 25.41
C GLY A 240 -14.52 -2.32 25.57
N ASP A 241 -13.70 -2.71 24.60
CA ASP A 241 -12.98 -3.98 24.50
C ASP A 241 -11.46 -3.85 24.76
N SER A 242 -11.01 -2.71 25.27
CA SER A 242 -9.58 -2.49 25.57
C SER A 242 -9.08 -3.41 26.69
N MET A 243 -8.01 -4.16 26.37
CA MET A 243 -7.29 -5.06 27.30
C MET A 243 -6.14 -4.35 28.01
N ALA A 244 -5.63 -3.25 27.45
CA ALA A 244 -4.46 -2.51 27.96
C ALA A 244 -4.82 -1.21 28.71
N GLY A 245 -6.11 -0.97 28.98
CA GLY A 245 -6.57 0.23 29.68
C GLY A 245 -6.86 1.39 28.72
N ASP A 246 -6.42 2.60 29.05
CA ASP A 246 -6.70 3.79 28.27
C ASP A 246 -5.82 3.90 27.02
N VAL A 247 -6.36 4.54 25.98
CA VAL A 247 -5.64 4.86 24.75
C VAL A 247 -4.53 5.89 25.06
N PRO A 248 -3.26 5.68 24.69
CA PRO A 248 -2.18 6.60 25.02
C PRO A 248 -2.38 8.00 24.44
N GLU A 249 -1.74 9.01 25.05
CA GLU A 249 -1.74 10.38 24.53
C GLU A 249 -1.31 10.41 23.05
N LYS A 250 -2.03 11.20 22.23
CA LYS A 250 -1.85 11.33 20.77
C LYS A 250 -2.18 10.09 19.93
N TYR A 251 -2.78 9.04 20.50
CA TYR A 251 -3.39 7.96 19.70
C TYR A 251 -4.89 8.19 19.54
N TYR A 252 -5.41 7.79 18.37
CA TYR A 252 -6.83 7.82 18.08
C TYR A 252 -7.27 6.44 17.61
N ILE A 253 -8.40 5.98 18.13
CA ILE A 253 -9.04 4.74 17.68
C ILE A 253 -10.42 5.12 17.13
N VAL A 254 -10.58 4.95 15.83
CA VAL A 254 -11.82 5.27 15.12
C VAL A 254 -12.61 3.99 14.88
N GLN A 255 -13.77 3.87 15.53
CA GLN A 255 -14.61 2.68 15.42
C GLN A 255 -15.57 2.74 14.22
N ASN A 256 -16.01 3.95 13.85
CA ASN A 256 -16.91 4.18 12.74
C ASN A 256 -16.15 4.67 11.49
N ASN A 257 -16.27 3.94 10.38
CA ASN A 257 -15.57 4.31 9.14
C ASN A 257 -16.21 5.50 8.41
N ASP A 258 -17.47 5.86 8.69
CA ASP A 258 -18.11 7.03 8.08
C ASP A 258 -17.57 8.36 8.62
N VAL A 259 -16.87 8.35 9.77
CA VAL A 259 -16.32 9.58 10.39
C VAL A 259 -14.86 9.84 10.04
N ILE A 260 -14.25 9.02 9.18
CA ILE A 260 -12.85 9.12 8.80
C ILE A 260 -12.68 8.95 7.29
N ARG A 261 -11.79 9.75 6.71
CA ARG A 261 -11.34 9.57 5.33
C ARG A 261 -9.87 9.97 5.18
N ILE A 262 -9.22 9.47 4.14
CA ILE A 262 -7.85 9.84 3.84
C ILE A 262 -7.87 11.18 3.13
N LYS A 263 -7.10 12.15 3.61
CA LYS A 263 -7.00 13.47 2.99
C LYS A 263 -5.68 13.69 2.26
N TYR A 264 -4.58 13.18 2.81
CA TYR A 264 -3.26 13.25 2.15
C TYR A 264 -2.53 11.91 2.20
N LEU A 265 -1.57 11.75 1.29
CA LEU A 265 -0.62 10.64 1.26
C LEU A 265 0.80 11.22 1.28
N LEU A 266 1.58 10.83 2.28
CA LEU A 266 2.99 11.14 2.39
C LEU A 266 3.77 9.99 1.78
N VAL A 267 4.51 10.24 0.69
CA VAL A 267 5.23 9.21 -0.05
C VAL A 267 6.74 9.40 0.12
N TYR A 268 7.39 8.34 0.57
CA TYR A 268 8.82 8.24 0.79
C TYR A 268 9.41 7.31 -0.25
N CYS A 269 10.38 7.81 -1.00
CA CYS A 269 11.04 7.08 -2.06
C CYS A 269 12.46 6.73 -1.62
N GLN A 270 12.87 5.50 -1.84
CA GLN A 270 14.29 5.19 -1.74
C GLN A 270 14.99 5.79 -2.95
N LYS A 271 15.87 6.78 -2.76
CA LYS A 271 16.75 7.26 -3.84
C LYS A 271 17.53 6.05 -4.36
N SER A 272 17.22 5.58 -5.56
CA SER A 272 18.02 4.55 -6.20
C SER A 272 19.39 5.19 -6.45
N VAL A 273 20.45 4.67 -5.83
CA VAL A 273 21.80 4.97 -6.28
C VAL A 273 21.82 4.60 -7.76
N SER A 274 22.06 5.61 -8.58
CA SER A 274 22.09 5.60 -10.04
C SER A 274 22.56 4.26 -10.62
N GLN A 275 21.77 3.74 -11.57
CA GLN A 275 22.23 2.97 -12.73
C GLN A 275 23.37 1.96 -12.46
N ARG A 276 23.03 0.75 -12.01
CA ARG A 276 23.87 -0.43 -12.27
C ARG A 276 23.04 -1.54 -12.91
N GLY A 277 22.98 -1.46 -14.24
CA GLY A 277 22.68 -2.57 -15.15
C GLY A 277 21.23 -3.03 -15.13
N SER A 278 20.69 -3.27 -16.32
CA SER A 278 19.53 -4.16 -16.53
C SER A 278 19.71 -5.41 -15.67
N THR A 279 19.00 -5.49 -14.54
CA THR A 279 19.05 -6.68 -13.70
C THR A 279 18.23 -7.75 -14.39
N SER A 280 18.92 -8.76 -14.91
CA SER A 280 18.38 -9.98 -15.51
C SER A 280 17.07 -10.40 -14.86
N ALA A 281 16.08 -10.80 -15.68
CA ALA A 281 14.78 -11.32 -15.27
C ALA A 281 14.87 -12.39 -14.17
N ILE A 282 16.00 -13.10 -14.09
CA ILE A 282 16.33 -14.10 -13.06
C ILE A 282 16.39 -13.46 -11.66
N ARG A 283 16.93 -12.25 -11.52
CA ARG A 283 17.01 -11.56 -10.22
C ARG A 283 15.61 -11.15 -9.76
N SER A 284 14.80 -10.60 -10.66
CA SER A 284 13.40 -10.24 -10.36
C SER A 284 12.58 -11.48 -10.00
N TRP A 285 12.79 -12.62 -10.68
CA TRP A 285 12.17 -13.92 -10.40
C TRP A 285 12.62 -14.51 -9.05
N CYS A 286 13.91 -14.53 -8.74
CA CYS A 286 14.42 -14.99 -7.45
C CYS A 286 13.88 -14.16 -6.28
N PHE A 287 13.73 -12.85 -6.47
CA PHE A 287 13.08 -12.00 -5.47
C PHE A 287 11.55 -12.19 -5.43
N ARG A 288 10.91 -12.50 -6.56
CA ARG A 288 9.47 -12.83 -6.65
C ARG A 288 9.15 -14.12 -5.88
N HIS A 289 10.07 -15.09 -5.87
CA HIS A 289 9.90 -16.37 -5.20
C HIS A 289 10.74 -16.52 -3.93
N LYS A 290 11.09 -15.41 -3.26
CA LYS A 290 11.96 -15.42 -2.06
C LYS A 290 11.50 -16.43 -1.00
N PHE A 291 10.20 -16.55 -0.75
CA PHE A 291 9.65 -17.51 0.22
C PHE A 291 9.89 -18.97 -0.21
N LEU A 292 9.61 -19.31 -1.45
CA LEU A 292 9.88 -20.64 -2.01
C LEU A 292 11.38 -20.96 -1.95
N LEU A 293 12.22 -19.98 -2.27
CA LEU A 293 13.67 -20.14 -2.25
C LEU A 293 14.20 -20.34 -0.82
N MET A 294 13.66 -19.62 0.17
CA MET A 294 13.95 -19.84 1.59
C MET A 294 13.48 -21.23 2.06
N MET A 295 12.32 -21.71 1.58
CA MET A 295 11.83 -23.07 1.88
C MET A 295 12.72 -24.15 1.26
N ILE A 296 13.16 -23.97 0.02
CA ILE A 296 14.11 -24.88 -0.62
C ILE A 296 15.42 -24.92 0.18
N VAL A 297 15.98 -23.76 0.52
CA VAL A 297 17.20 -23.68 1.34
C VAL A 297 16.99 -24.35 2.69
N TYR A 298 15.85 -24.14 3.35
CA TYR A 298 15.52 -24.80 4.62
C TYR A 298 15.47 -26.33 4.49
N VAL A 299 14.82 -26.86 3.45
CA VAL A 299 14.79 -28.31 3.18
C VAL A 299 16.19 -28.84 2.90
N PHE A 300 17.02 -28.12 2.14
CA PHE A 300 18.41 -28.50 1.92
C PHE A 300 19.22 -28.54 3.23
N ILE A 301 19.03 -27.58 4.13
CA ILE A 301 19.67 -27.59 5.46
C ILE A 301 19.21 -28.82 6.25
N LEU A 302 17.92 -29.15 6.24
CA LEU A 302 17.41 -30.34 6.92
C LEU A 302 18.00 -31.64 6.34
N ILE A 303 18.14 -31.73 5.01
CA ILE A 303 18.80 -32.87 4.36
C ILE A 303 20.26 -32.96 4.78
N ILE A 304 21.00 -31.85 4.80
CA ILE A 304 22.41 -31.81 5.23
C ILE A 304 22.54 -32.24 6.70
N VAL A 305 21.69 -31.74 7.58
CA VAL A 305 21.68 -32.13 9.01
C VAL A 305 21.33 -33.62 9.16
N GLY A 306 20.34 -34.11 8.42
CA GLY A 306 19.96 -35.52 8.40
C GLY A 306 21.09 -36.44 7.92
N LEU A 307 21.78 -36.05 6.84
CA LEU A 307 22.96 -36.76 6.34
C LEU A 307 24.13 -36.67 7.32
N ALA A 308 24.38 -35.50 7.92
CA ALA A 308 25.43 -35.32 8.90
C ALA A 308 25.20 -36.14 10.18
N ASN A 309 23.95 -36.46 10.54
CA ASN A 309 23.62 -37.33 11.67
C ASN A 309 23.42 -38.80 11.31
N SER A 310 23.44 -39.15 10.02
CA SER A 310 23.39 -40.52 9.56
C SER A 310 24.72 -41.25 9.84
N LYS A 311 24.64 -42.36 10.58
CA LYS A 311 25.80 -43.24 10.86
C LYS A 311 26.41 -43.80 9.56
N THR A 312 25.57 -44.11 8.57
CA THR A 312 25.97 -44.65 7.26
C THR A 312 26.73 -43.62 6.43
N PHE A 313 26.28 -42.35 6.45
CA PHE A 313 26.94 -41.26 5.73
C PHE A 313 28.29 -40.89 6.34
N ARG A 314 28.37 -40.81 7.69
CA ARG A 314 29.65 -40.63 8.39
C ARG A 314 30.67 -41.72 8.07
N TYR A 315 30.21 -42.97 7.92
CA TYR A 315 31.06 -44.09 7.54
C TYR A 315 31.60 -43.97 6.10
N GLN A 316 30.73 -43.63 5.14
CA GLN A 316 31.11 -43.38 3.74
C GLN A 316 32.08 -42.19 3.61
N LEU A 317 31.87 -41.11 4.37
CA LEU A 317 32.74 -39.93 4.34
C LEU A 317 34.14 -40.22 4.87
N LYS A 318 34.27 -40.99 5.96
CA LYS A 318 35.57 -41.46 6.48
C LYS A 318 36.29 -42.36 5.48
N LYS A 319 35.56 -43.23 4.78
CA LYS A 319 36.12 -44.09 3.73
C LYS A 319 36.66 -43.27 2.55
N PHE A 320 35.97 -42.18 2.18
CA PHE A 320 36.42 -41.26 1.14
C PHE A 320 37.60 -40.38 1.57
N SER A 321 37.65 -39.90 2.82
CA SER A 321 38.78 -39.11 3.31
C SER A 321 40.07 -39.92 3.42
N LEU A 322 39.96 -41.21 3.77
CA LEU A 322 41.08 -42.16 3.78
C LEU A 322 41.65 -42.42 2.38
N PHE A 323 40.82 -42.35 1.34
CA PHE A 323 41.27 -42.54 -0.04
C PHE A 323 42.03 -41.34 -0.62
N LYS A 324 41.90 -40.15 -0.01
CA LYS A 324 42.56 -38.91 -0.45
C LYS A 324 43.93 -38.68 0.22
N GLN A 325 44.30 -39.49 1.21
CA GLN A 325 45.59 -39.46 1.91
C GLN A 325 46.61 -40.48 1.35
N ARG A 326 46.32 -41.11 0.22
CA ARG A 326 47.22 -42.02 -0.49
C ARG A 326 47.80 -41.39 -1.74
#